data_AF-A0A7L4CZX0-F1
#
_entry.id   AF-A0A7L4CZX0-F1
#
_cell.length_a   1.000
_cell.length_b   1.000
_cell.length_c   1.000
_cell.angle_alpha   90.00
_cell.angle_beta   90.00
_cell.angle_gamma   90.00
#
_symmetry.space_group_name_H-M   'P 1'
#
loop_
_entity.id
_entity.type
_entity.pdbx_description
1 polymer ?
#
loop_
_entity_poly.entity_id
_entity_poly.type
_entity_poly.pdbx_seq_one_letter_code
_entity_poly.pdbx_strand_id
1 'polypeptide(L)'
;RALKYEGVCESVLYGLPFIIKPTSCWRLDWDELEINQHSFHALCHSLLKRKWMLLAKREPQNPSPTWNIVVHSYYVIIPSDTATLLVKAVAVRELLLPSTFPALLAEHPESVHGPVESALNSLEVEVAYNPLHLKSNLYKYLKSMLYKPLHRQQAQPRDQRPERHQPKHVCLLPFKAKATVAPLLMAPSPAHAFRPAAVRRDSCERSLLPKEYEE
;
A
#
# COMPACT_ATOMS: atom_id res chain seq x y z
N ARG A 1 -3.70 -22.04 -7.67
CA ARG A 1 -4.10 -22.44 -9.05
C ARG A 1 -3.39 -21.52 -10.05
N ALA A 2 -3.05 -21.97 -11.26
CA ALA A 2 -2.52 -21.08 -12.30
C ALA A 2 -3.67 -20.45 -13.11
N LEU A 3 -3.53 -19.19 -13.49
CA LEU A 3 -4.47 -18.42 -14.30
C LEU A 3 -3.73 -17.86 -15.52
N LYS A 4 -4.39 -17.73 -16.66
CA LYS A 4 -3.85 -16.96 -17.78
C LYS A 4 -3.95 -15.46 -17.49
N TYR A 5 -2.95 -14.68 -17.92
CA TYR A 5 -2.91 -13.23 -17.73
C TYR A 5 -4.15 -12.53 -18.33
N GLU A 6 -4.55 -12.92 -19.54
CA GLU A 6 -5.74 -12.40 -20.25
C GLU A 6 -7.07 -12.86 -19.67
N GLY A 7 -7.08 -13.90 -18.82
CA GLY A 7 -8.30 -14.52 -18.30
C GLY A 7 -8.84 -13.88 -17.03
N VAL A 8 -8.16 -12.87 -16.48
CA VAL A 8 -8.54 -12.21 -15.23
C VAL A 8 -9.06 -10.82 -15.54
N CYS A 9 -10.31 -10.55 -15.17
CA CYS A 9 -10.87 -9.20 -15.26
C CYS A 9 -10.26 -8.30 -14.18
N GLU A 10 -9.58 -7.23 -14.57
CA GLU A 10 -8.95 -6.32 -13.61
C GLU A 10 -9.98 -5.56 -12.75
N SER A 11 -11.21 -5.38 -13.25
CA SER A 11 -12.29 -4.68 -12.53
C SER A 11 -12.75 -5.40 -11.26
N VAL A 12 -12.40 -6.68 -11.09
CA VAL A 12 -12.69 -7.43 -9.85
C VAL A 12 -11.48 -7.54 -8.93
N LEU A 13 -10.39 -6.82 -9.23
CA LEU A 13 -9.25 -6.68 -8.33
C LEU A 13 -9.38 -5.37 -7.57
N TYR A 14 -9.17 -5.41 -6.25
CA TYR A 14 -9.41 -4.24 -5.40
C TYR A 14 -8.37 -4.10 -4.28
N GLY A 15 -8.44 -2.95 -3.61
CA GLY A 15 -7.61 -2.64 -2.46
C GLY A 15 -6.18 -2.24 -2.82
N LEU A 16 -5.35 -2.15 -1.79
CA LEU A 16 -3.95 -1.78 -1.94
C LEU A 16 -3.14 -2.99 -2.41
N PRO A 17 -2.32 -2.85 -3.46
CA PRO A 17 -1.44 -3.92 -3.89
C PRO A 17 -0.28 -4.13 -2.91
N PHE A 18 0.19 -5.37 -2.81
CA PHE A 18 1.41 -5.71 -2.07
C PHE A 18 2.49 -6.21 -3.02
N ILE A 19 3.76 -5.95 -2.68
CA ILE A 19 4.90 -6.45 -3.44
C ILE A 19 5.58 -7.54 -2.61
N ILE A 20 5.65 -8.75 -3.16
CA ILE A 20 6.44 -9.85 -2.62
C ILE A 20 7.81 -9.82 -3.27
N LYS A 21 8.83 -9.99 -2.43
CA LYS A 21 10.24 -10.18 -2.80
C LYS A 21 10.77 -11.41 -2.08
N PRO A 22 11.90 -12.00 -2.53
CA PRO A 22 12.61 -13.01 -1.76
C PRO A 22 12.89 -12.48 -0.35
N THR A 23 12.77 -13.34 0.66
CA THR A 23 13.11 -12.98 2.04
C THR A 23 14.61 -12.79 2.19
N SER A 24 15.00 -11.85 3.05
CA SER A 24 16.38 -11.66 3.52
C SER A 24 16.46 -11.84 5.04
N CYS A 25 15.62 -12.74 5.56
CA CYS A 25 15.51 -12.99 7.00
C CYS A 25 16.80 -13.62 7.54
N TRP A 26 17.39 -13.01 8.56
CA TRP A 26 18.61 -13.47 9.22
C TRP A 26 18.48 -14.84 9.92
N ARG A 27 17.25 -15.35 10.08
CA ARG A 27 16.99 -16.64 10.73
C ARG A 27 17.22 -17.84 9.83
N LEU A 28 17.43 -17.60 8.52
CA LEU A 28 17.73 -18.63 7.54
C LEU A 28 19.24 -18.65 7.28
N ASP A 29 19.76 -19.83 6.98
CA ASP A 29 21.17 -19.97 6.62
C ASP A 29 21.45 -19.39 5.22
N TRP A 30 22.71 -19.07 4.94
CA TRP A 30 23.11 -18.44 3.68
C TRP A 30 22.73 -19.27 2.45
N ASP A 31 22.92 -20.58 2.51
CA ASP A 31 22.56 -21.47 1.41
C ASP A 31 21.04 -21.49 1.17
N GLU A 32 20.23 -21.44 2.24
CA GLU A 32 18.77 -21.38 2.13
C GLU A 32 18.30 -20.05 1.52
N LEU A 33 18.93 -18.94 1.92
CA LEU A 33 18.64 -17.63 1.34
C LEU A 33 18.96 -17.60 -0.16
N GLU A 34 20.09 -18.16 -0.55
CA GLU A 34 20.53 -18.23 -1.95
C GLU A 34 19.59 -19.12 -2.78
N ILE A 35 19.22 -20.30 -2.27
CA ILE A 35 18.25 -21.20 -2.93
C ILE A 35 16.89 -20.52 -3.04
N ASN A 36 16.44 -19.82 -2.00
CA ASN A 36 15.17 -19.08 -2.01
C ASN A 36 15.18 -17.98 -3.07
N GLN A 37 16.26 -17.21 -3.19
CA GLN A 37 16.40 -16.17 -4.20
C GLN A 37 16.34 -16.75 -5.62
N HIS A 38 17.14 -17.79 -5.89
CA HIS A 38 17.13 -18.48 -7.19
C HIS A 38 15.76 -19.07 -7.53
N SER A 39 15.12 -19.74 -6.56
CA SER A 39 13.81 -20.35 -6.74
C SER A 39 12.73 -19.31 -7.03
N PHE A 40 12.75 -18.17 -6.32
CA PHE A 40 11.83 -17.07 -6.55
C PHE A 40 12.02 -16.45 -7.94
N HIS A 41 13.26 -16.22 -8.36
CA HIS A 41 13.57 -15.69 -9.69
C HIS A 41 13.12 -16.66 -10.79
N ALA A 42 13.38 -17.96 -10.63
CA ALA A 42 12.94 -19.00 -11.55
C ALA A 42 11.40 -19.06 -11.66
N LEU A 43 10.70 -18.89 -10.54
CA LEU A 43 9.24 -18.79 -10.52
C LEU A 43 8.75 -17.58 -11.31
N CYS A 44 9.26 -16.37 -11.03
CA CYS A 44 8.89 -15.14 -11.73
C CYS A 44 9.10 -15.27 -13.25
N HIS A 45 10.28 -15.74 -13.66
CA HIS A 45 10.60 -15.94 -15.07
C HIS A 45 9.69 -16.97 -15.74
N SER A 46 9.40 -18.08 -15.05
CA SER A 46 8.51 -19.13 -15.57
C SER A 46 7.09 -18.64 -15.76
N LEU A 47 6.57 -17.82 -14.84
CA LEU A 47 5.23 -17.24 -14.95
C LEU A 47 5.16 -16.21 -16.07
N LEU A 48 6.16 -15.33 -16.20
CA LEU A 48 6.24 -14.35 -17.29
C LEU A 48 6.28 -15.01 -18.66
N LYS A 49 7.17 -15.99 -18.85
CA LYS A 49 7.32 -16.72 -20.13
C LYS A 49 6.03 -17.40 -20.56
N ARG A 50 5.22 -17.88 -19.61
CA ARG A 50 3.94 -18.55 -19.86
C ARG A 50 2.76 -17.59 -19.92
N LYS A 51 2.95 -16.30 -19.63
CA LYS A 51 1.88 -15.31 -19.40
C LYS A 51 0.87 -15.82 -18.37
N TRP A 52 1.37 -16.35 -17.26
CA TRP A 52 0.57 -16.93 -16.17
C TRP A 52 0.62 -16.10 -14.90
N MET A 53 -0.43 -16.21 -14.11
CA MET A 53 -0.59 -15.65 -12.78
C MET A 53 -0.98 -16.78 -11.81
N LEU A 54 -0.86 -16.54 -10.50
CA LEU A 54 -1.28 -17.52 -9.50
C LEU A 54 -2.47 -17.01 -8.69
N LEU A 55 -3.52 -17.83 -8.61
CA LEU A 55 -4.58 -17.67 -7.62
C LEU A 55 -4.14 -18.32 -6.31
N ALA A 56 -3.95 -17.49 -5.29
CA ALA A 56 -3.68 -17.89 -3.93
C ALA A 56 -4.95 -17.79 -3.07
N LYS A 57 -5.12 -18.76 -2.19
CA LYS A 57 -6.16 -18.79 -1.17
C LYS A 57 -5.47 -18.58 0.17
N ARG A 58 -5.88 -17.58 0.93
CA ARG A 58 -5.39 -17.38 2.30
C ARG A 58 -6.14 -18.30 3.23
N GLU A 59 -5.39 -19.09 3.99
CA GLU A 59 -5.95 -19.91 5.05
C GLU A 59 -6.27 -19.04 6.27
N PRO A 60 -7.45 -19.23 6.88
CA PRO A 60 -7.82 -18.52 8.09
C PRO A 60 -6.95 -19.00 9.24
N GLN A 61 -6.31 -18.05 9.92
CA GLN A 61 -5.39 -18.33 11.02
C GLN A 61 -6.11 -18.85 12.28
N ASN A 62 -7.39 -18.49 12.46
CA ASN A 62 -8.21 -18.91 13.58
C ASN A 62 -9.67 -19.02 13.12
N PRO A 63 -10.23 -20.21 12.87
CA PRO A 63 -11.67 -20.35 12.68
C PRO A 63 -12.38 -19.96 13.97
N SER A 64 -13.35 -19.04 13.90
CA SER A 64 -14.13 -18.65 15.08
C SER A 64 -14.89 -19.88 15.61
N PRO A 65 -14.83 -20.19 16.91
CA PRO A 65 -15.51 -21.38 17.46
C PRO A 65 -17.05 -21.25 17.44
N THR A 66 -17.58 -20.04 17.30
CA THR A 66 -19.03 -19.78 17.38
C THR A 66 -19.79 -20.16 16.12
N TRP A 67 -19.18 -20.06 14.94
CA TRP A 67 -19.83 -20.35 13.66
C TRP A 67 -18.91 -21.26 12.83
N ASN A 68 -19.37 -22.46 12.48
CA ASN A 68 -18.65 -23.47 11.66
C ASN A 68 -18.41 -23.04 10.19
N ILE A 69 -18.35 -21.74 9.91
CA ILE A 69 -18.22 -21.18 8.56
C ILE A 69 -16.80 -20.66 8.39
N VAL A 70 -16.09 -21.22 7.41
CA VAL A 70 -14.72 -20.83 7.09
C VAL A 70 -14.73 -19.78 5.98
N VAL A 71 -14.36 -18.55 6.32
CA VAL A 71 -14.23 -17.46 5.35
C VAL A 71 -12.83 -17.50 4.74
N HIS A 72 -12.77 -17.46 3.41
CA HIS A 72 -11.52 -17.51 2.67
C HIS A 72 -11.32 -16.22 1.88
N SER A 73 -10.10 -15.70 1.91
CA SER A 73 -9.70 -14.57 1.08
C SER A 73 -8.88 -15.06 -0.09
N TYR A 74 -9.15 -14.51 -1.28
CA TYR A 74 -8.45 -14.89 -2.51
C TYR A 74 -7.60 -13.72 -3.00
N TYR A 75 -6.43 -14.07 -3.54
CA TYR A 75 -5.45 -13.12 -4.05
C TYR A 75 -4.94 -13.61 -5.40
N VAL A 76 -4.70 -12.67 -6.31
CA VAL A 76 -3.96 -12.94 -7.54
C VAL A 76 -2.54 -12.43 -7.37
N ILE A 77 -1.58 -13.31 -7.66
CA ILE A 77 -0.15 -13.05 -7.67
C ILE A 77 0.29 -12.91 -9.13
N ILE A 78 0.77 -11.73 -9.48
CA ILE A 78 1.14 -11.31 -10.83
C ILE A 78 2.66 -11.16 -10.88
N PRO A 79 3.37 -11.81 -11.81
CA PRO A 79 4.80 -11.59 -11.93
C PRO A 79 5.10 -10.23 -12.58
N SER A 80 6.18 -9.58 -12.14
CA SER A 80 6.77 -8.39 -12.77
C SER A 80 8.12 -8.73 -13.40
N ASP A 81 8.45 -8.00 -14.46
CA ASP A 81 9.76 -7.91 -15.11
C ASP A 81 10.92 -7.54 -14.17
N THR A 82 10.64 -6.92 -13.01
CA THR A 82 11.64 -6.54 -11.99
C THR A 82 12.00 -7.68 -11.01
N ALA A 83 11.73 -8.94 -11.37
CA ALA A 83 11.88 -10.11 -10.49
C ALA A 83 11.13 -9.96 -9.15
N THR A 84 9.98 -9.29 -9.16
CA THR A 84 9.07 -9.16 -8.02
C THR A 84 7.71 -9.77 -8.36
N LEU A 85 6.91 -10.07 -7.34
CA LEU A 85 5.53 -10.51 -7.51
C LEU A 85 4.57 -9.48 -6.91
N LEU A 86 3.57 -9.07 -7.67
CA LEU A 86 2.50 -8.17 -7.24
C LEU A 86 1.32 -8.99 -6.74
N VAL A 87 0.76 -8.64 -5.59
CA VAL A 87 -0.41 -9.29 -5.02
C VAL A 87 -1.57 -8.32 -5.01
N LYS A 88 -2.70 -8.73 -5.60
CA LYS A 88 -3.96 -7.99 -5.56
C LYS A 88 -5.07 -8.84 -4.93
N ALA A 89 -5.91 -8.24 -4.11
CA ALA A 89 -7.07 -8.91 -3.54
C ALA A 89 -8.17 -9.10 -4.60
N VAL A 90 -8.86 -10.24 -4.55
CA VAL A 90 -9.96 -10.57 -5.47
C VAL A 90 -11.28 -10.24 -4.82
N ALA A 91 -12.08 -9.39 -5.45
CA ALA A 91 -13.45 -9.11 -5.06
C ALA A 91 -14.29 -10.32 -5.45
N VAL A 92 -14.52 -11.19 -4.47
CA VAL A 92 -15.45 -12.32 -4.61
C VAL A 92 -16.88 -11.80 -4.75
N ARG A 93 -17.79 -12.67 -5.21
CA ARG A 93 -19.17 -12.31 -5.54
C ARG A 93 -19.89 -11.58 -4.39
N GLU A 94 -19.60 -11.94 -3.15
CA GLU A 94 -20.22 -11.38 -1.95
C GLU A 94 -19.76 -9.94 -1.65
N LEU A 95 -18.63 -9.52 -2.23
CA LEU A 95 -18.08 -8.17 -2.08
C LEU A 95 -18.47 -7.23 -3.22
N LEU A 96 -19.04 -7.77 -4.30
CA LEU A 96 -19.49 -6.99 -5.45
C LEU A 96 -20.95 -6.61 -5.26
N LEU A 97 -21.25 -5.33 -5.52
CA LEU A 97 -22.64 -4.92 -5.71
C LEU A 97 -23.20 -5.67 -6.93
N PRO A 98 -24.52 -5.96 -6.98
CA PRO A 98 -25.13 -6.55 -8.16
C PRO A 98 -24.82 -5.72 -9.41
N SER A 99 -23.96 -6.25 -10.28
CA SER A 99 -23.56 -5.61 -11.53
C SER A 99 -23.66 -6.60 -12.68
N THR A 100 -24.06 -6.10 -13.85
CA THR A 100 -23.87 -6.79 -15.11
C THR A 100 -22.52 -6.36 -15.67
N PHE A 101 -21.67 -7.32 -16.02
CA PHE A 101 -20.44 -7.05 -16.78
C PHE A 101 -20.79 -7.23 -18.26
N PRO A 102 -21.15 -6.15 -18.99
CA PRO A 102 -21.48 -6.28 -20.40
C PRO A 102 -20.26 -6.80 -21.15
N ALA A 103 -20.49 -7.74 -22.07
CA ALA A 103 -19.46 -8.11 -23.02
C ALA A 103 -19.13 -6.89 -23.89
N LEU A 104 -17.84 -6.66 -24.12
CA LEU A 104 -17.40 -5.63 -25.06
C LEU A 104 -17.86 -6.04 -26.47
N LEU A 105 -18.65 -5.19 -27.12
CA LEU A 105 -19.12 -5.43 -28.49
C LEU A 105 -17.93 -5.37 -29.44
N ALA A 106 -17.82 -6.35 -30.34
CA ALA A 106 -16.71 -6.43 -31.28
C ALA A 106 -16.77 -5.36 -32.38
N GLU A 107 -17.96 -4.83 -32.67
CA GLU A 107 -18.20 -3.86 -33.74
C GLU A 107 -18.92 -2.63 -33.19
N HIS A 108 -18.43 -1.45 -33.58
CA HIS A 108 -19.10 -0.17 -33.33
C HIS A 108 -19.23 0.59 -34.67
N PRO A 109 -20.19 1.53 -34.78
CA PRO A 109 -20.35 2.30 -36.01
C PRO A 109 -19.09 3.10 -36.36
N GLU A 110 -18.64 3.02 -37.60
CA GLU A 110 -17.47 3.77 -38.12
C GLU A 110 -17.57 5.28 -37.90
N SER A 111 -18.80 5.82 -37.86
CA SER A 111 -19.07 7.23 -37.57
C SER A 111 -18.57 7.69 -36.19
N VAL A 112 -18.44 6.77 -35.24
CA VAL A 112 -17.96 7.04 -33.88
C VAL A 112 -16.47 6.72 -33.72
N HIS A 113 -15.95 5.76 -34.50
CA HIS A 113 -14.54 5.37 -34.47
C HIS A 113 -13.61 6.52 -34.89
N GLY A 114 -13.91 7.20 -36.01
CA GLY A 114 -13.04 8.23 -36.57
C GLY A 114 -12.70 9.38 -35.59
N PRO A 115 -13.69 10.02 -34.94
CA PRO A 115 -13.44 11.08 -33.96
C PRO A 115 -12.65 10.61 -32.74
N VAL A 116 -12.94 9.40 -32.24
CA VAL A 116 -12.25 8.84 -31.05
C VAL A 116 -10.79 8.54 -31.38
N GLU A 117 -10.51 7.86 -32.48
CA GLU A 117 -9.15 7.57 -32.93
C GLU A 117 -8.36 8.86 -33.20
N SER A 118 -8.97 9.86 -33.84
CA SER A 118 -8.32 11.15 -34.04
C SER A 118 -7.98 11.85 -32.72
N ALA A 119 -8.85 11.77 -31.72
CA ALA A 119 -8.57 12.34 -30.40
C ALA A 119 -7.43 11.59 -29.70
N LEU A 120 -7.41 10.25 -29.75
CA LEU A 120 -6.35 9.42 -29.17
C LEU A 120 -5.00 9.67 -29.85
N ASN A 121 -4.97 9.79 -31.18
CA ASN A 121 -3.75 10.07 -31.96
C ASN A 121 -3.16 11.46 -31.70
N SER A 122 -3.96 12.40 -31.16
CA SER A 122 -3.47 13.71 -30.76
C SER A 122 -2.78 13.73 -29.39
N LEU A 123 -2.88 12.64 -28.62
CA LEU A 123 -2.26 12.53 -27.31
C LEU A 123 -0.77 12.17 -27.44
N GLU A 124 0.07 12.85 -26.65
CA GLU A 124 1.48 12.49 -26.53
C GLU A 124 1.61 11.19 -25.72
N VAL A 125 2.26 10.19 -26.30
CA VAL A 125 2.49 8.89 -25.66
C VAL A 125 3.89 8.85 -25.06
N GLU A 126 3.96 8.83 -23.73
CA GLU A 126 5.23 8.64 -23.03
C GLU A 126 5.71 7.19 -23.13
N VAL A 127 6.95 6.97 -23.55
CA VAL A 127 7.57 5.64 -23.67
C VAL A 127 7.75 4.97 -22.30
N ALA A 128 8.00 5.78 -21.26
CA ALA A 128 8.16 5.31 -19.90
C ALA A 128 7.58 6.32 -18.92
N TYR A 129 6.51 5.93 -18.24
CA TYR A 129 5.90 6.72 -17.18
C TYR A 129 6.40 6.25 -15.81
N ASN A 130 6.98 7.15 -15.01
CA ASN A 130 7.34 6.89 -13.62
C ASN A 130 6.30 7.52 -12.67
N PRO A 131 5.42 6.73 -12.03
CA PRO A 131 4.39 7.26 -11.12
C PRO A 131 4.95 8.10 -9.96
N LEU A 132 6.22 7.90 -9.58
CA LEU A 132 6.86 8.66 -8.50
C LEU A 132 7.10 10.14 -8.86
N HIS A 133 7.02 10.50 -10.15
CA HIS A 133 7.12 11.89 -10.58
C HIS A 133 5.81 12.67 -10.36
N LEU A 134 4.70 11.99 -10.07
CA LEU A 134 3.40 12.63 -9.86
C LEU A 134 3.37 13.35 -8.50
N LYS A 135 3.20 14.67 -8.54
CA LYS A 135 3.08 15.50 -7.34
C LYS A 135 1.61 15.73 -6.99
N SER A 136 1.09 14.98 -6.03
CA SER A 136 -0.29 15.17 -5.51
C SER A 136 -0.47 16.45 -4.67
N ASN A 137 0.62 17.13 -4.32
CA ASN A 137 0.65 18.27 -3.39
C ASN A 137 0.08 17.97 -2.00
N LEU A 138 -0.16 16.70 -1.65
CA LEU A 138 -0.76 16.30 -0.37
C LEU A 138 0.05 16.84 0.82
N TYR A 139 1.38 16.72 0.79
CA TYR A 139 2.23 17.25 1.85
C TYR A 139 2.09 18.76 1.99
N LYS A 140 2.08 19.52 0.89
CA LYS A 140 1.89 20.98 0.90
C LYS A 140 0.52 21.35 1.47
N TYR A 141 -0.52 20.62 1.11
CA TYR A 141 -1.88 20.81 1.62
C TYR A 141 -1.97 20.52 3.13
N LEU A 142 -1.49 19.35 3.57
CA LEU A 142 -1.45 18.99 4.99
C LEU A 142 -0.62 19.98 5.79
N LYS A 143 0.53 20.40 5.26
CA LYS A 143 1.36 21.46 5.85
C LYS A 143 0.58 22.77 5.98
N SER A 144 -0.14 23.21 4.95
CA SER A 144 -0.98 24.41 5.04
C SER A 144 -2.08 24.29 6.11
N MET A 145 -2.70 23.11 6.25
CA MET A 145 -3.73 22.89 7.28
C MET A 145 -3.18 22.83 8.70
N LEU A 146 -2.02 22.21 8.89
CA LEU A 146 -1.39 22.05 10.21
C LEU A 146 -0.60 23.29 10.66
N TYR A 147 0.02 24.01 9.70
CA TYR A 147 0.81 25.21 9.96
C TYR A 147 0.05 26.50 9.69
N LYS A 148 -1.24 26.46 9.34
CA LYS A 148 -2.09 27.65 9.44
C LYS A 148 -1.92 28.16 10.86
N PRO A 149 -1.25 29.32 11.07
CA PRO A 149 -1.36 29.98 12.34
C PRO A 149 -2.86 30.14 12.53
N LEU A 150 -3.34 29.98 13.76
CA LEU A 150 -4.59 30.62 14.15
C LEU A 150 -4.32 32.12 13.98
N HIS A 151 -4.35 32.63 12.74
CA HIS A 151 -4.05 34.02 12.46
C HIS A 151 -5.27 34.73 12.95
N ARG A 152 -5.14 35.15 14.22
CA ARG A 152 -5.26 36.53 14.61
C ARG A 152 -6.53 37.06 14.02
N GLN A 153 -7.62 36.91 14.78
CA GLN A 153 -8.82 37.71 14.62
C GLN A 153 -8.35 39.10 14.20
N GLN A 154 -8.54 39.39 12.93
CA GLN A 154 -8.19 40.66 12.34
C GLN A 154 -9.08 41.62 13.11
N ALA A 155 -8.49 42.37 14.05
CA ALA A 155 -9.20 43.43 14.74
C ALA A 155 -9.67 44.36 13.63
N GLN A 156 -10.95 44.27 13.29
CA GLN A 156 -11.55 45.21 12.37
C GLN A 156 -11.35 46.62 12.96
N PRO A 157 -10.93 47.60 12.16
CA PRO A 157 -11.08 48.99 12.55
C PRO A 157 -12.57 49.20 12.83
N ARG A 158 -12.91 49.55 14.07
CA ARG A 158 -14.26 49.97 14.44
C ARG A 158 -14.56 51.25 13.69
N ASP A 159 -15.27 51.14 12.58
CA ASP A 159 -16.03 52.26 12.04
C ASP A 159 -17.48 51.85 11.74
N GLN A 160 -18.35 52.50 12.52
CA GLN A 160 -19.68 52.98 12.13
C GLN A 160 -20.88 52.03 12.19
N ARG A 161 -21.97 52.65 12.69
CA ARG A 161 -23.27 52.12 13.07
C ARG A 161 -24.04 51.46 11.91
N PRO A 162 -25.00 50.57 12.20
CA PRO A 162 -25.74 49.81 11.19
C PRO A 162 -27.03 50.52 10.75
N GLU A 163 -27.37 50.45 9.47
CA GLU A 163 -28.77 50.46 9.02
C GLU A 163 -28.94 49.57 7.79
N ARG A 164 -29.74 48.52 8.01
CA ARG A 164 -30.66 47.79 7.10
C ARG A 164 -30.16 47.37 5.72
N HIS A 165 -30.12 46.05 5.51
CA HIS A 165 -31.11 45.29 4.70
C HIS A 165 -30.79 43.77 4.80
N GLN A 166 -31.82 42.96 5.03
CA GLN A 166 -31.80 41.47 5.00
C GLN A 166 -31.80 40.94 3.54
N PRO A 167 -31.86 39.61 3.25
CA PRO A 167 -31.58 38.39 4.05
C PRO A 167 -30.65 37.38 3.31
N LYS A 168 -30.14 36.34 4.02
CA LYS A 168 -30.26 34.89 3.68
C LYS A 168 -29.16 33.98 4.26
N HIS A 169 -29.62 32.76 4.60
CA HIS A 169 -28.93 31.45 4.69
C HIS A 169 -28.05 31.07 5.91
N VAL A 170 -28.58 30.04 6.61
CA VAL A 170 -27.94 28.77 7.02
C VAL A 170 -26.73 28.84 7.94
N CYS A 171 -26.93 28.43 9.20
CA CYS A 171 -25.83 28.04 10.10
C CYS A 171 -26.03 26.58 10.52
N LEU A 172 -25.36 25.67 9.81
CA LEU A 172 -25.16 24.29 10.23
C LEU A 172 -24.02 24.27 11.27
N LEU A 173 -24.32 23.70 12.44
CA LEU A 173 -23.38 23.42 13.53
C LEU A 173 -22.14 22.66 13.04
N PRO A 174 -20.92 23.00 13.49
CA PRO A 174 -19.79 22.09 13.40
C PRO A 174 -19.74 21.17 14.63
N PHE A 175 -20.02 19.88 14.45
CA PHE A 175 -19.66 18.85 15.41
C PHE A 175 -18.12 18.73 15.45
N LYS A 176 -17.50 19.10 16.59
CA LYS A 176 -16.08 18.82 16.86
C LYS A 176 -15.93 17.42 17.43
N ALA A 177 -15.48 16.46 16.61
CA ALA A 177 -14.94 15.20 17.10
C ALA A 177 -13.43 15.36 17.35
N LYS A 178 -12.97 15.08 18.57
CA LYS A 178 -11.55 14.99 18.94
C LYS A 178 -11.11 13.54 18.82
N ALA A 179 -10.10 13.28 18.00
CA ALA A 179 -9.38 12.01 17.97
C ALA A 179 -7.99 12.21 18.56
N THR A 180 -7.63 11.38 19.55
CA THR A 180 -6.30 11.36 20.17
C THR A 180 -5.50 10.25 19.49
N VAL A 181 -4.34 10.57 18.93
CA VAL A 181 -3.38 9.59 18.40
C VAL A 181 -2.20 9.51 19.34
N ALA A 182 -1.80 8.30 19.75
CA ALA A 182 -0.63 8.07 20.58
C ALA A 182 0.66 8.44 19.81
N PRO A 183 1.63 9.13 20.43
CA PRO A 183 2.86 9.51 19.74
C PRO A 183 3.71 8.27 19.42
N LEU A 184 4.12 8.15 18.16
CA LEU A 184 5.13 7.17 17.75
C LEU A 184 6.48 7.58 18.33
N LEU A 185 7.14 6.66 19.03
CA LEU A 185 8.52 6.83 19.51
C LEU A 185 9.45 6.94 18.31
N MET A 186 9.89 8.15 18.00
CA MET A 186 10.94 8.37 17.00
C MET A 186 12.28 7.93 17.59
N ALA A 187 12.95 6.99 16.94
CA ALA A 187 14.33 6.65 17.27
C ALA A 187 15.23 7.88 17.10
N PRO A 188 16.12 8.19 18.06
CA PRO A 188 17.03 9.33 17.94
C PRO A 188 18.05 9.08 16.82
N SER A 189 18.30 10.13 16.04
CA SER A 189 19.32 10.18 14.98
C SER A 189 20.73 10.06 15.58
N PRO A 190 21.65 9.28 14.98
CA PRO A 190 23.01 9.10 15.49
C PRO A 190 23.89 10.28 15.04
N ALA A 191 23.80 11.40 15.75
CA ALA A 191 24.80 12.45 15.60
C ALA A 191 24.98 13.22 16.92
N HIS A 192 26.18 13.07 17.48
CA HIS A 192 26.77 13.83 18.59
C HIS A 192 26.30 13.53 20.02
N ALA A 193 27.00 12.58 20.66
CA ALA A 193 27.52 12.79 22.03
C ALA A 193 28.66 11.80 22.33
N PHE A 194 29.89 12.20 21.98
CA PHE A 194 31.06 11.73 22.70
C PHE A 194 31.01 12.28 24.13
N ARG A 195 31.08 11.43 25.16
CA ARG A 195 31.81 11.66 26.42
C ARG A 195 31.99 10.34 27.20
N PRO A 196 33.06 10.24 28.03
CA PRO A 196 33.70 8.97 28.38
C PRO A 196 33.14 8.29 29.64
N ALA A 197 33.61 7.05 29.82
CA ALA A 197 33.25 6.04 30.81
C ALA A 197 33.20 6.49 32.28
N ALA A 198 32.21 5.95 32.99
CA ALA A 198 32.24 5.79 34.44
C ALA A 198 32.23 4.30 34.78
N VAL A 199 33.35 3.87 35.37
CA VAL A 199 33.61 2.56 35.96
C VAL A 199 32.55 2.21 37.01
N ARG A 200 31.91 1.06 36.87
CA ARG A 200 31.48 0.25 38.01
C ARG A 200 31.80 -1.22 37.76
N ARG A 201 32.75 -1.72 38.55
CA ARG A 201 32.95 -3.13 38.85
C ARG A 201 31.65 -3.69 39.40
N ASP A 202 31.23 -4.84 38.91
CA ASP A 202 30.90 -5.94 39.81
C ASP A 202 31.24 -7.27 39.15
N SER A 203 31.90 -8.08 39.97
CA SER A 203 32.53 -9.35 39.69
C SER A 203 31.51 -10.48 39.80
N CYS A 204 31.54 -11.44 38.88
CA CYS A 204 31.13 -12.82 39.09
C CYS A 204 31.82 -13.71 38.04
N GLU A 205 33.05 -14.14 38.32
CA GLU A 205 33.66 -15.32 37.72
C GLU A 205 33.25 -16.57 38.50
N ARG A 206 32.74 -17.61 37.81
CA ARG A 206 33.25 -18.99 37.86
C ARG A 206 32.53 -19.85 36.81
N SER A 207 33.19 -20.24 35.69
CA SER A 207 33.93 -21.51 35.46
C SER A 207 32.99 -22.75 35.40
N LEU A 208 33.07 -23.76 34.52
CA LEU A 208 34.13 -24.41 33.75
C LEU A 208 33.51 -25.23 32.58
N LEU A 209 34.25 -25.38 31.48
CA LEU A 209 34.17 -26.52 30.54
C LEU A 209 34.50 -27.85 31.26
N PRO A 210 34.05 -29.02 30.74
CA PRO A 210 35.03 -29.89 30.10
C PRO A 210 34.55 -30.77 28.92
N LYS A 211 35.48 -30.91 27.96
CA LYS A 211 35.96 -32.11 27.23
C LYS A 211 34.99 -33.10 26.54
N GLU A 212 35.18 -33.16 25.22
CA GLU A 212 35.53 -34.35 24.40
C GLU A 212 35.53 -35.72 25.08
N TYR A 213 34.79 -36.67 24.48
CA TYR A 213 35.20 -38.08 24.35
C TYR A 213 34.74 -38.61 22.98
N GLU A 214 35.67 -39.33 22.34
CA GLU A 214 35.51 -40.12 21.12
C GLU A 214 34.58 -41.32 21.31
N GLU A 215 33.90 -41.71 20.23
CA GLU A 215 33.78 -43.11 19.79
C GLU A 215 33.68 -43.15 18.25
#